data_AF-A0AAV9URR9-F1
#
_entry.id   AF-A0AAV9URR9-F1
#
_cell.length_a   1.000
_cell.length_b   1.000
_cell.length_c   1.000
_cell.angle_alpha   90.00
_cell.angle_beta   90.00
_cell.angle_gamma   90.00
#
_symmetry.space_group_name_H-M   'P 1'
#
loop_
_entity.id
_entity.type
_entity.pdbx_description
1 polymer ?
#
loop_
_entity_poly.entity_id
_entity_poly.type
_entity_poly.pdbx_seq_one_letter_code
_entity_poly.pdbx_strand_id
1 'polypeptide(L)'
;MMNVARKAIEEPRTLSVLLTGRSRKLFSKTILKILENGGLNFDMVVLKQAHPSLGTRFPTTMGFKTGFLTSLLKKYHQATKISIYDDRPYHFRQFKEFGEDFNRNLRDHSTSRSRIKFDCQYVAETHKNLNVLEEIKQVKFMLRRHNKLAQSLDFVQEPPPARLLKRVSKTGYMLSPQTTSGLLERFPARPQRGYINTELFGTCVPIKSGKCDPRELEALGGIGSRVGFETVSYGSYDDCIWAVRVRPTSPDAIISTADETPTVLLSKRAYVPDYYVNRIDNWEDVSPDDPRYLKFTAIIGEQLRLQISVTRIYPSETMVDTKNIYRAAQAILPRSVEK
;
A
#
# COMPACT_ATOMS: atom_id res chain seq x y z
N MET A 1 -4.59 0.87 -17.16
CA MET A 1 -4.88 -0.58 -17.33
C MET A 1 -6.05 -0.85 -18.28
N MET A 2 -7.21 -0.20 -18.12
CA MET A 2 -8.42 -0.49 -18.94
C MET A 2 -8.22 -0.34 -20.46
N ASN A 3 -7.56 0.74 -20.92
CA ASN A 3 -7.33 0.94 -22.35
C ASN A 3 -6.42 -0.14 -22.97
N VAL A 4 -5.43 -0.61 -22.21
CA VAL A 4 -4.55 -1.70 -22.63
C VAL A 4 -5.34 -3.00 -22.75
N ALA A 5 -6.20 -3.29 -21.77
CA ALA A 5 -7.05 -4.47 -21.80
C ALA A 5 -7.97 -4.47 -23.03
N ARG A 6 -8.63 -3.34 -23.34
CA ARG A 6 -9.50 -3.23 -24.52
C ARG A 6 -8.74 -3.48 -25.82
N LYS A 7 -7.58 -2.84 -26.01
CA LYS A 7 -6.73 -3.08 -27.18
C LYS A 7 -6.31 -4.55 -27.31
N ALA A 8 -5.94 -5.18 -26.20
CA ALA A 8 -5.54 -6.60 -26.21
C ALA A 8 -6.70 -7.56 -26.53
N ILE A 9 -7.94 -7.18 -26.19
CA ILE A 9 -9.16 -7.95 -26.51
C ILE A 9 -9.53 -7.80 -28.00
N GLU A 10 -9.27 -6.63 -28.60
CA GLU A 10 -9.60 -6.34 -30.00
C GLU A 10 -8.56 -6.88 -31.00
N GLU A 11 -7.33 -7.14 -30.55
CA GLU A 11 -6.21 -7.53 -31.42
C GLU A 11 -6.37 -8.96 -31.98
N PRO A 12 -6.53 -9.12 -33.31
CA PRO A 12 -6.61 -10.43 -33.93
C PRO A 12 -5.33 -11.23 -33.67
N ARG A 13 -5.46 -12.55 -33.43
CA ARG A 13 -4.35 -13.47 -33.09
C ARG A 13 -3.71 -13.26 -31.71
N THR A 14 -4.33 -12.46 -30.85
CA THR A 14 -3.97 -12.37 -29.43
C THR A 14 -4.96 -13.16 -28.59
N LEU A 15 -4.45 -13.98 -27.66
CA LEU A 15 -5.27 -14.57 -26.61
C LEU A 15 -5.25 -13.64 -25.39
N SER A 16 -6.37 -12.99 -25.12
CA SER A 16 -6.52 -12.07 -23.99
C SER A 16 -6.87 -12.84 -22.71
N VAL A 17 -6.08 -12.66 -21.65
CA VAL A 17 -6.25 -13.40 -20.39
C VAL A 17 -6.27 -12.46 -19.20
N LEU A 18 -7.34 -12.53 -18.41
CA LEU A 18 -7.36 -11.96 -17.05
C LEU A 18 -6.88 -13.01 -16.05
N LEU A 19 -5.70 -12.80 -15.47
CA LEU A 19 -5.10 -13.73 -14.49
C LEU A 19 -5.05 -13.11 -13.09
N THR A 20 -5.84 -13.64 -12.16
CA THR A 20 -5.96 -13.10 -10.80
C THR A 20 -5.73 -14.12 -9.69
N GLY A 21 -5.10 -13.66 -8.61
CA GLY A 21 -4.89 -14.46 -7.39
C GLY A 21 -6.16 -14.64 -6.54
N ARG A 22 -7.30 -14.07 -6.96
CA ARG A 22 -8.59 -14.21 -6.25
C ARG A 22 -9.12 -15.63 -6.32
N SER A 23 -9.74 -16.10 -5.24
CA SER A 23 -10.33 -17.44 -5.17
C SER A 23 -11.50 -17.59 -6.14
N ARG A 24 -11.44 -18.61 -7.00
CA ARG A 24 -12.52 -18.97 -7.93
C ARG A 24 -13.84 -19.21 -7.19
N LYS A 25 -13.79 -20.03 -6.13
CA LYS A 25 -14.97 -20.39 -5.31
C LYS A 25 -15.69 -19.16 -4.75
N LEU A 26 -14.95 -18.14 -4.34
CA LEU A 26 -15.52 -16.97 -3.65
C LEU A 26 -15.85 -15.81 -4.60
N PHE A 27 -15.10 -15.63 -5.69
CA PHE A 27 -15.11 -14.38 -6.44
C PHE A 27 -15.53 -14.53 -7.91
N SER A 28 -15.75 -15.73 -8.45
CA SER A 28 -16.10 -15.90 -9.87
C SER A 28 -17.30 -15.04 -10.29
N LYS A 29 -18.43 -15.13 -9.56
CA LYS A 29 -19.64 -14.35 -9.89
C LYS A 29 -19.39 -12.84 -9.86
N THR A 30 -18.68 -12.37 -8.84
CA THR A 30 -18.39 -10.93 -8.67
C THR A 30 -17.46 -10.41 -9.76
N ILE A 31 -16.38 -11.15 -10.08
CA ILE A 31 -15.43 -10.74 -11.11
C ILE A 31 -16.11 -10.71 -12.48
N LEU A 32 -16.89 -11.73 -12.84
CA LEU A 32 -17.60 -11.74 -14.12
C LEU A 32 -18.57 -10.55 -14.24
N LYS A 33 -19.30 -10.22 -13.17
CA LYS A 33 -20.17 -9.04 -13.16
C LYS A 33 -19.40 -7.72 -13.31
N ILE A 34 -18.21 -7.61 -12.71
CA ILE A 34 -17.34 -6.42 -12.88
C ILE A 34 -16.88 -6.30 -14.33
N LEU A 35 -16.50 -7.40 -14.96
CA LEU A 35 -16.03 -7.42 -16.35
C LEU A 35 -17.16 -7.08 -17.32
N GLU A 36 -18.34 -7.65 -17.12
CA GLU A 36 -19.55 -7.37 -17.89
C GLU A 36 -19.92 -5.88 -17.82
N ASN A 37 -20.01 -5.33 -16.60
CA ASN A 37 -20.26 -3.89 -16.41
C ASN A 37 -19.16 -3.00 -17.00
N GLY A 38 -17.93 -3.50 -17.09
CA GLY A 38 -16.80 -2.80 -17.69
C GLY A 38 -16.69 -2.94 -19.21
N GLY A 39 -17.54 -3.77 -19.83
CA GLY A 39 -17.45 -4.14 -21.24
C GLY A 39 -16.14 -4.84 -21.59
N LEU A 40 -15.61 -5.68 -20.68
CA LEU A 40 -14.32 -6.36 -20.85
C LEU A 40 -14.51 -7.85 -21.09
N ASN A 41 -14.44 -8.26 -22.35
CA ASN A 41 -14.63 -9.65 -22.78
C ASN A 41 -13.28 -10.32 -23.04
N PHE A 42 -12.61 -10.75 -21.99
CA PHE A 42 -11.39 -11.56 -22.12
C PHE A 42 -11.72 -12.97 -22.64
N ASP A 43 -10.86 -13.52 -23.50
CA ASP A 43 -10.99 -14.90 -23.99
C ASP A 43 -10.90 -15.91 -22.83
N MET A 44 -10.11 -15.58 -21.81
CA MET A 44 -9.98 -16.40 -20.61
C MET A 44 -9.92 -15.58 -19.32
N VAL A 45 -10.74 -15.97 -18.34
CA VAL A 45 -10.75 -15.40 -16.99
C VAL A 45 -10.31 -16.46 -15.99
N VAL A 46 -9.09 -16.29 -15.46
CA VAL A 46 -8.37 -17.30 -14.68
C VAL A 46 -8.25 -16.86 -13.22
N LEU A 47 -9.00 -17.53 -12.35
CA LEU A 47 -8.99 -17.31 -10.90
C LEU A 47 -8.24 -18.44 -10.19
N LYS A 48 -7.63 -18.12 -9.05
CA LYS A 48 -6.92 -19.10 -8.21
C LYS A 48 -7.89 -20.19 -7.74
N GLN A 49 -7.56 -21.44 -8.05
CA GLN A 49 -8.30 -22.62 -7.61
C GLN A 49 -7.36 -23.63 -6.95
N ALA A 50 -7.89 -24.44 -6.05
CA ALA A 50 -7.23 -25.66 -5.63
C ALA A 50 -7.37 -26.68 -6.78
N HIS A 51 -6.27 -27.23 -7.28
CA HIS A 51 -6.30 -28.20 -8.36
C HIS A 51 -5.94 -29.58 -7.80
N PRO A 52 -6.87 -30.55 -7.75
CA PRO A 52 -6.62 -31.87 -7.18
C PRO A 52 -5.47 -32.62 -7.89
N SER A 53 -5.36 -32.48 -9.21
CA SER A 53 -4.41 -33.21 -10.06
C SER A 53 -3.06 -32.51 -10.30
N LEU A 54 -2.80 -31.35 -9.66
CA LEU A 54 -1.52 -30.62 -9.77
C LEU A 54 -0.70 -30.66 -8.47
N GLY A 55 -1.17 -31.40 -7.45
CA GLY A 55 -0.45 -31.57 -6.18
C GLY A 55 -0.36 -30.28 -5.37
N THR A 56 -1.05 -30.25 -4.23
CA THR A 56 -1.02 -29.18 -3.22
C THR A 56 -1.51 -27.79 -3.67
N ARG A 57 -2.03 -27.02 -2.72
CA ARG A 57 -2.40 -25.61 -2.93
C ARG A 57 -1.16 -24.86 -3.39
N PHE A 58 -1.23 -24.08 -4.47
CA PHE A 58 -0.13 -23.17 -4.83
C PHE A 58 0.28 -22.33 -3.61
N PRO A 59 1.53 -22.46 -3.11
CA PRO A 59 1.95 -21.86 -1.84
C PRO A 59 1.90 -20.35 -1.91
N THR A 60 2.16 -19.79 -3.09
CA THR A 60 2.11 -18.34 -3.34
C THR A 60 1.16 -18.03 -4.49
N THR A 61 0.68 -16.78 -4.53
CA THR A 61 -0.07 -16.27 -5.67
C THR A 61 0.77 -16.28 -6.94
N MET A 62 2.07 -15.95 -6.83
CA MET A 62 2.97 -15.96 -7.98
C MET A 62 3.15 -17.38 -8.55
N GLY A 63 3.33 -18.39 -7.70
CA GLY A 63 3.46 -19.78 -8.16
C GLY A 63 2.23 -20.30 -8.92
N PHE A 64 1.03 -19.87 -8.51
CA PHE A 64 -0.19 -20.12 -9.30
C PHE A 64 -0.12 -19.47 -10.68
N LYS A 65 0.25 -18.18 -10.74
CA LYS A 65 0.30 -17.43 -11.99
C LYS A 65 1.35 -18.02 -12.94
N THR A 66 2.58 -18.26 -12.49
CA THR A 66 3.65 -18.83 -13.31
C THR A 66 3.37 -20.28 -13.72
N GLY A 67 2.75 -21.08 -12.85
CA GLY A 67 2.30 -22.43 -13.19
C GLY A 67 1.26 -22.45 -14.31
N PHE A 68 0.25 -21.57 -14.23
CA PHE A 68 -0.72 -21.39 -15.31
C PHE A 68 -0.05 -20.94 -16.61
N LEU A 69 0.81 -19.91 -16.56
CA LEU A 69 1.51 -19.41 -17.74
C LEU A 69 2.39 -20.48 -18.38
N THR A 70 3.05 -21.32 -17.58
CA THR A 70 3.85 -22.45 -18.07
C THR A 70 2.98 -23.42 -18.87
N SER A 71 1.83 -23.83 -18.32
CA SER A 71 0.89 -24.72 -19.00
C SER A 71 0.32 -24.09 -20.28
N LEU A 72 0.01 -22.78 -20.22
CA LEU A 72 -0.50 -22.04 -21.36
C LEU A 72 0.53 -21.99 -22.50
N LEU A 73 1.77 -21.60 -22.19
CA LEU A 73 2.83 -21.53 -23.18
C LEU A 73 3.17 -22.91 -23.76
N LYS A 74 3.16 -23.98 -22.95
CA LYS A 74 3.30 -25.36 -23.44
C LYS A 74 2.19 -25.76 -24.42
N LYS A 75 0.94 -25.35 -24.16
CA LYS A 75 -0.20 -25.62 -25.04
C LYS A 75 -0.12 -24.83 -26.36
N TYR A 76 0.17 -23.53 -26.28
CA TYR A 76 0.30 -22.65 -27.44
C TYR A 76 1.75 -22.59 -27.92
N HIS A 77 2.22 -23.68 -28.52
CA HIS A 77 3.63 -23.86 -28.88
C HIS A 77 4.15 -22.88 -29.94
N GLN A 78 3.26 -22.32 -30.76
CA GLN A 78 3.58 -21.34 -31.80
C GLN A 78 3.64 -19.90 -31.28
N ALA A 79 3.27 -19.64 -30.03
CA ALA A 79 3.31 -18.30 -29.47
C ALA A 79 4.75 -17.79 -29.39
N THR A 80 5.01 -16.65 -30.03
CA THR A 80 6.34 -16.00 -30.09
C THR A 80 6.50 -14.86 -29.09
N LYS A 81 5.38 -14.33 -28.57
CA LYS A 81 5.36 -13.22 -27.62
C LYS A 81 4.30 -13.45 -26.54
N ILE A 82 4.60 -13.00 -25.32
CA ILE A 82 3.62 -12.77 -24.26
C ILE A 82 3.81 -11.35 -23.71
N SER A 83 2.71 -10.60 -23.58
CA SER A 83 2.69 -9.33 -22.87
C SER A 83 2.01 -9.47 -21.52
N ILE A 84 2.66 -9.06 -20.44
CA ILE A 84 2.15 -9.16 -19.07
C ILE A 84 2.05 -7.77 -18.46
N TYR A 85 0.85 -7.41 -17.98
CA TYR A 85 0.58 -6.14 -17.33
C TYR A 85 0.22 -6.39 -15.86
N ASP A 86 0.99 -5.85 -14.92
CA ASP A 86 0.73 -5.99 -13.48
C ASP A 86 0.98 -4.64 -12.77
N ASP A 87 0.15 -4.34 -11.78
CA ASP A 87 0.17 -3.12 -10.98
C ASP A 87 1.11 -3.20 -9.78
N ARG A 88 1.71 -4.37 -9.51
CA ARG A 88 2.59 -4.58 -8.36
C ARG A 88 4.04 -4.64 -8.81
N PRO A 89 4.91 -3.71 -8.36
CA PRO A 89 6.32 -3.69 -8.75
C PRO A 89 7.06 -5.00 -8.44
N TYR A 90 6.69 -5.66 -7.33
CA TYR A 90 7.26 -6.94 -6.95
C TYR A 90 6.87 -8.06 -7.93
N HIS A 91 5.59 -8.18 -8.30
CA HIS A 91 5.16 -9.17 -9.28
C HIS A 91 5.76 -8.92 -10.68
N PHE A 92 5.86 -7.65 -11.08
CA PHE A 92 6.49 -7.27 -12.34
C PHE A 92 7.92 -7.82 -12.47
N ARG A 93 8.74 -7.71 -11.40
CA ARG A 93 10.09 -8.29 -11.37
C ARG A 93 10.07 -9.81 -11.47
N GLN A 94 9.22 -10.46 -10.69
CA GLN A 94 9.08 -11.93 -10.71
C GLN A 94 8.64 -12.47 -12.08
N PHE A 95 7.83 -11.72 -12.84
CA PHE A 95 7.46 -12.12 -14.20
C PHE A 95 8.60 -11.99 -15.21
N LYS A 96 9.48 -10.99 -15.04
CA LYS A 96 10.69 -10.87 -15.85
C LYS A 96 11.63 -12.04 -15.59
N GLU A 97 11.91 -12.32 -14.32
CA GLU A 97 12.71 -13.47 -13.88
C GLU A 97 12.13 -14.78 -14.42
N PHE A 98 10.82 -14.99 -14.27
CA PHE A 98 10.12 -16.14 -14.83
C PHE A 98 10.32 -16.30 -16.35
N GLY A 99 10.26 -15.21 -17.11
CA GLY A 99 10.44 -15.25 -18.57
C GLY A 99 11.88 -15.59 -19.00
N GLU A 100 12.87 -15.18 -18.22
CA GLU A 100 14.26 -15.57 -18.41
C GLU A 100 14.44 -17.06 -18.10
N ASP A 101 13.97 -17.50 -16.94
CA ASP A 101 14.04 -18.90 -16.49
C ASP A 101 13.35 -19.85 -17.48
N PHE A 102 12.15 -19.48 -17.94
CA PHE A 102 11.40 -20.26 -18.92
C PHE A 102 12.20 -20.45 -20.23
N ASN A 103 12.83 -19.38 -20.73
CA ASN A 103 13.62 -19.44 -21.95
C ASN A 103 14.96 -20.17 -21.79
N ARG A 104 15.58 -20.14 -20.60
CA ARG A 104 16.77 -20.96 -20.30
C ARG A 104 16.43 -22.45 -20.37
N ASN A 105 15.34 -22.85 -19.69
CA ASN A 105 14.88 -24.24 -19.69
C ASN A 105 14.48 -24.78 -21.08
N LEU A 106 14.05 -23.92 -22.02
CA LEU A 106 13.80 -24.34 -23.40
C LEU A 106 15.08 -24.73 -24.15
N ARG A 107 16.21 -24.06 -23.85
CA ARG A 107 17.52 -24.35 -24.47
C ARG A 107 18.07 -25.68 -23.98
N ASP A 108 17.98 -25.92 -22.68
CA ASP A 108 18.58 -27.09 -22.04
C ASP A 108 17.90 -28.41 -22.43
N HIS A 109 16.64 -28.35 -22.88
CA HIS A 109 15.85 -29.53 -23.25
C HIS A 109 15.78 -29.84 -24.76
N SER A 110 16.66 -29.27 -25.60
CA SER A 110 16.68 -29.48 -27.07
C SER A 110 15.28 -29.39 -27.70
N THR A 111 14.42 -28.52 -27.16
CA THR A 111 13.07 -28.36 -27.68
C THR A 111 13.14 -27.53 -28.97
N SER A 112 12.49 -27.98 -30.05
CA SER A 112 12.44 -27.28 -31.34
C SER A 112 11.75 -25.89 -31.27
N ARG A 113 11.35 -25.43 -30.08
CA ARG A 113 10.65 -24.16 -29.89
C ARG A 113 11.62 -22.99 -29.86
N SER A 114 11.34 -21.97 -30.65
CA SER A 114 12.03 -20.69 -30.57
C SER A 114 11.78 -19.97 -29.24
N ARG A 115 12.73 -19.11 -28.85
CA ARG A 115 12.65 -18.25 -27.67
C ARG A 115 11.39 -17.38 -27.72
N ILE A 116 10.67 -17.29 -26.60
CA ILE A 116 9.49 -16.42 -26.48
C ILE A 116 9.92 -15.04 -25.97
N LYS A 117 9.42 -13.98 -26.61
CA LYS A 117 9.57 -12.61 -26.12
C LYS A 117 8.62 -12.34 -24.96
N PHE A 118 9.16 -12.06 -23.78
CA PHE A 118 8.40 -11.61 -22.61
C PHE A 118 8.40 -10.08 -22.54
N ASP A 119 7.23 -9.47 -22.72
CA ASP A 119 7.00 -8.03 -22.65
C ASP A 119 6.23 -7.73 -21.36
N CYS A 120 6.96 -7.65 -20.25
CA CYS A 120 6.38 -7.31 -18.95
C CYS A 120 6.32 -5.78 -18.81
N GLN A 121 5.17 -5.25 -18.44
CA GLN A 121 4.91 -3.82 -18.26
C GLN A 121 4.31 -3.56 -16.89
N TYR A 122 4.95 -2.68 -16.13
CA TYR A 122 4.40 -2.16 -14.89
C TYR A 122 3.33 -1.11 -15.23
N VAL A 123 2.13 -1.28 -14.69
CA VAL A 123 1.03 -0.32 -14.88
C VAL A 123 0.70 0.31 -13.54
N ALA A 124 1.15 1.54 -13.33
CA ALA A 124 0.90 2.25 -12.08
C ALA A 124 -0.60 2.30 -11.75
N GLU A 125 -0.92 2.05 -10.47
CA GLU A 125 -2.27 2.14 -9.95
C GLU A 125 -2.74 3.60 -10.02
N THR A 126 -3.87 3.86 -10.70
CA THR A 126 -4.38 5.22 -10.88
C THR A 126 -5.30 5.65 -9.73
N HIS A 127 -6.01 4.70 -9.12
CA HIS A 127 -6.91 4.94 -7.98
C HIS A 127 -6.90 3.73 -7.05
N LYS A 128 -6.33 3.89 -5.86
CA LYS A 128 -6.31 2.85 -4.82
C LYS A 128 -7.58 2.85 -3.96
N ASN A 129 -8.12 4.04 -3.73
CA ASN A 129 -9.26 4.27 -2.85
C ASN A 129 -10.44 4.82 -3.65
N LEU A 130 -11.65 4.60 -3.15
CA LEU A 130 -12.83 5.29 -3.65
C LEU A 130 -12.81 6.75 -3.16
N ASN A 131 -13.74 7.56 -3.66
CA ASN A 131 -14.05 8.83 -2.99
C ASN A 131 -14.34 8.56 -1.50
N VAL A 132 -13.80 9.37 -0.59
CA VAL A 132 -13.87 9.15 0.86
C VAL A 132 -15.29 8.86 1.35
N LEU A 133 -16.28 9.60 0.85
CA LEU A 133 -17.68 9.41 1.26
C LEU A 133 -18.23 8.07 0.76
N GLU A 134 -17.92 7.71 -0.48
CA GLU A 134 -18.34 6.43 -1.06
C GLU A 134 -17.60 5.26 -0.40
N GLU A 135 -16.31 5.41 -0.08
CA GLU A 135 -15.55 4.41 0.67
C GLU A 135 -16.16 4.14 2.05
N ILE A 136 -16.46 5.19 2.82
CA ILE A 136 -17.12 5.08 4.12
C ILE A 136 -18.48 4.41 3.98
N LYS A 137 -19.25 4.75 2.95
CA LYS A 137 -20.56 4.14 2.67
C LYS A 137 -20.42 2.64 2.37
N GLN A 138 -19.48 2.24 1.52
CA GLN A 138 -19.22 0.83 1.20
C GLN A 138 -18.73 0.06 2.43
N VAL A 139 -17.84 0.63 3.25
CA VAL A 139 -17.39 0.03 4.51
C VAL A 139 -18.57 -0.16 5.48
N LYS A 140 -19.42 0.85 5.65
CA LYS A 140 -20.63 0.73 6.49
C LYS A 140 -21.59 -0.34 5.96
N PHE A 141 -21.79 -0.41 4.65
CA PHE A 141 -22.61 -1.44 4.02
C PHE A 141 -22.06 -2.86 4.28
N MET A 142 -20.75 -3.05 4.09
CA MET A 142 -20.07 -4.32 4.38
C MET A 142 -20.19 -4.71 5.86
N LEU A 143 -20.02 -3.77 6.78
CA LEU A 143 -20.18 -4.02 8.22
C LEU A 143 -21.61 -4.44 8.59
N ARG A 144 -22.63 -3.78 8.03
CA ARG A 144 -24.04 -4.16 8.26
C ARG A 144 -24.32 -5.58 7.77
N ARG A 145 -23.87 -5.91 6.55
CA ARG A 145 -24.03 -7.26 5.98
C ARG A 145 -23.29 -8.30 6.81
N HIS A 146 -22.06 -8.00 7.22
CA HIS A 146 -21.26 -8.87 8.08
C HIS A 146 -21.98 -9.14 9.41
N ASN A 147 -22.40 -8.09 10.12
CA ASN A 147 -23.08 -8.23 11.41
C ASN A 147 -24.40 -9.03 11.30
N LYS A 148 -25.18 -8.79 10.24
CA LYS A 148 -26.41 -9.57 9.98
C LYS A 148 -26.11 -11.06 9.76
N LEU A 149 -25.05 -11.39 9.02
CA LEU A 149 -24.64 -12.78 8.81
C LEU A 149 -24.06 -13.40 10.09
N ALA A 150 -23.29 -12.64 10.86
CA ALA A 150 -22.71 -13.11 12.12
C ALA A 150 -23.79 -13.48 13.14
N GLN A 151 -24.90 -12.73 13.20
CA GLN A 151 -26.06 -13.03 14.04
C GLN A 151 -26.81 -14.30 13.63
N SER A 152 -26.69 -14.74 12.37
CA SER A 152 -27.36 -15.95 11.87
C SER A 152 -26.54 -17.23 12.03
N LEU A 153 -25.35 -17.14 12.62
CA LEU A 153 -24.47 -18.28 12.82
C LEU A 153 -24.57 -18.74 14.28
N ASP A 154 -24.73 -20.05 14.48
CA ASP A 154 -24.70 -20.67 15.81
C ASP A 154 -23.28 -20.61 16.38
N PHE A 155 -22.98 -19.53 17.08
CA PHE A 155 -21.77 -19.42 17.89
C PHE A 155 -22.11 -19.78 19.34
N VAL A 156 -21.21 -20.55 19.98
CA VAL A 156 -21.28 -20.81 21.43
C VAL A 156 -21.29 -19.51 22.25
N GLN A 157 -20.66 -18.47 21.70
CA GLN A 157 -20.75 -17.10 22.20
C GLN A 157 -20.85 -16.15 21.00
N GLU A 158 -21.92 -15.38 20.92
CA GLU A 158 -22.10 -14.41 19.84
C GLU A 158 -20.97 -13.37 19.85
N PRO A 159 -20.22 -13.20 18.75
CA PRO A 159 -19.21 -12.16 18.68
C PRO A 159 -19.90 -10.79 18.66
N PRO A 160 -19.38 -9.79 19.41
CA PRO A 160 -19.96 -8.47 19.38
C PRO A 160 -19.84 -7.86 17.97
N PRO A 161 -20.83 -7.05 17.56
CA PRO A 161 -20.91 -6.56 16.19
C PRO A 161 -19.70 -5.72 15.83
N ALA A 162 -19.15 -5.92 14.63
CA ALA A 162 -18.09 -5.10 14.08
C ALA A 162 -18.59 -3.66 13.87
N ARG A 163 -17.81 -2.67 14.32
CA ARG A 163 -18.13 -1.24 14.29
C ARG A 163 -17.02 -0.48 13.59
N LEU A 164 -17.38 0.65 12.98
CA LEU A 164 -16.41 1.61 12.48
C LEU A 164 -16.12 2.63 13.58
N LEU A 165 -14.91 2.56 14.14
CA LEU A 165 -14.45 3.42 15.23
C LEU A 165 -13.65 4.59 14.65
N LYS A 166 -13.89 5.78 15.21
CA LYS A 166 -13.07 6.96 14.98
C LYS A 166 -11.97 6.98 16.03
N ARG A 167 -10.71 6.94 15.62
CA ARG A 167 -9.56 7.02 16.51
C ARG A 167 -8.66 8.18 16.13
N VAL A 168 -8.07 8.80 17.14
CA VAL A 168 -7.01 9.79 16.93
C VAL A 168 -5.74 9.02 16.58
N SER A 169 -5.20 9.30 15.39
CA SER A 169 -3.94 8.73 14.95
C SER A 169 -2.75 9.57 15.39
N LYS A 170 -2.94 10.89 15.51
CA LYS A 170 -1.87 11.85 15.80
C LYS A 170 -2.47 13.14 16.36
N THR A 171 -1.80 13.74 17.32
CA THR A 171 -2.03 15.13 17.75
C THR A 171 -0.86 15.98 17.27
N GLY A 172 -1.14 17.15 16.71
CA GLY A 172 -0.10 17.99 16.13
C GLY A 172 -0.57 19.40 15.83
N TYR A 173 0.37 20.25 15.42
CA TYR A 173 0.07 21.55 14.84
C TYR A 173 -0.32 21.34 13.37
N MET A 174 -1.61 21.31 13.11
CA MET A 174 -2.22 21.00 11.82
C MET A 174 -1.95 22.13 10.82
N LEU A 175 -1.48 21.77 9.63
CA LEU A 175 -1.22 22.70 8.54
C LEU A 175 -2.47 22.87 7.68
N SER A 176 -2.68 24.08 7.17
CA SER A 176 -3.72 24.31 6.16
C SER A 176 -3.32 23.65 4.83
N PRO A 177 -4.29 23.32 3.95
CA PRO A 177 -4.00 22.83 2.62
C PRO A 177 -3.09 23.79 1.82
N GLN A 178 -3.28 25.10 1.97
CA GLN A 178 -2.46 26.13 1.31
C GLN A 178 -1.00 26.08 1.80
N THR A 179 -0.80 25.91 3.11
CA THR A 179 0.55 25.75 3.68
C THR A 179 1.20 24.47 3.18
N THR A 180 0.44 23.37 3.16
CA THR A 180 0.92 22.08 2.67
C THR A 180 1.40 22.17 1.22
N SER A 181 0.58 22.75 0.33
CA SER A 181 0.95 22.98 -1.07
C SER A 181 2.18 23.88 -1.18
N GLY A 182 2.21 25.00 -0.44
CA GLY A 182 3.33 25.94 -0.46
C GLY A 182 4.66 25.32 -0.02
N LEU A 183 4.63 24.38 0.94
CA LEU A 183 5.80 23.59 1.34
C LEU A 183 6.21 22.59 0.25
N LEU A 184 5.27 21.84 -0.31
CA LEU A 184 5.57 20.84 -1.35
C LEU A 184 6.12 21.47 -2.63
N GLU A 185 5.66 22.67 -2.98
CA GLU A 185 6.17 23.44 -4.13
C GLU A 185 7.60 23.94 -3.92
N ARG A 186 7.92 24.43 -2.72
CA ARG A 186 9.26 24.95 -2.36
C ARG A 186 10.28 23.85 -2.12
N PHE A 187 9.82 22.70 -1.62
CA PHE A 187 10.64 21.56 -1.24
C PHE A 187 10.18 20.30 -1.99
N PRO A 188 10.29 20.27 -3.33
CA PRO A 188 9.86 19.13 -4.09
C PRO A 188 10.73 17.92 -3.75
N ALA A 189 10.10 16.79 -3.49
CA ALA A 189 10.80 15.52 -3.40
C ALA A 189 11.48 15.27 -4.75
N ARG A 190 12.81 15.17 -4.76
CA ARG A 190 13.60 14.87 -5.94
C ARG A 190 14.11 13.42 -5.85
N PRO A 191 13.26 12.40 -6.09
CA PRO A 191 13.72 11.02 -6.09
C PRO A 191 14.76 10.85 -7.20
N GLN A 192 16.00 10.52 -6.85
CA GLN A 192 17.10 10.38 -7.81
C GLN A 192 16.94 9.18 -8.76
N ARG A 193 16.03 8.25 -8.45
CA ARG A 193 15.86 7.00 -9.19
C ARG A 193 14.37 6.76 -9.46
N GLY A 194 14.05 6.32 -10.68
CA GLY A 194 12.70 6.13 -11.25
C GLY A 194 11.77 5.17 -10.49
N TYR A 195 11.49 5.47 -9.23
CA TYR A 195 10.69 4.68 -8.33
C TYR A 195 9.32 5.33 -8.15
N ILE A 196 8.31 4.48 -8.29
CA ILE A 196 6.90 4.86 -8.38
C ILE A 196 6.24 4.43 -7.06
N ASN A 197 6.55 5.08 -5.94
CA ASN A 197 5.78 4.91 -4.68
C ASN A 197 6.12 5.92 -3.55
N THR A 198 6.34 7.19 -3.90
CA THR A 198 6.53 8.25 -2.90
C THR A 198 5.17 8.80 -2.49
N GLU A 199 4.83 8.68 -1.21
CA GLU A 199 3.63 9.26 -0.61
C GLU A 199 3.92 10.68 -0.15
N LEU A 200 3.00 11.60 -0.45
CA LEU A 200 3.06 13.00 -0.02
C LEU A 200 2.36 13.17 1.34
N PHE A 201 2.96 13.99 2.19
CA PHE A 201 2.53 14.31 3.54
C PHE A 201 2.44 15.84 3.68
N GLY A 202 3.00 16.43 4.74
CA GLY A 202 2.92 17.86 5.02
C GLY A 202 1.66 18.29 5.77
N THR A 203 1.03 17.40 6.54
CA THR A 203 -0.26 17.71 7.18
C THR A 203 -0.16 18.34 8.56
N CYS A 204 0.98 18.18 9.26
CA CYS A 204 1.18 18.71 10.61
C CYS A 204 2.65 18.70 11.02
N VAL A 205 2.99 19.54 12.01
CA VAL A 205 4.14 19.32 12.90
C VAL A 205 3.66 18.41 14.05
N PRO A 206 4.21 17.19 14.22
CA PRO A 206 3.69 16.23 15.18
C PRO A 206 4.03 16.64 16.62
N ILE A 207 3.03 16.62 17.51
CA ILE A 207 3.22 16.71 18.97
C ILE A 207 3.41 15.29 19.52
N LYS A 208 2.49 14.37 19.19
CA LYS A 208 2.49 13.00 19.70
C LYS A 208 1.75 12.06 18.75
N SER A 209 2.14 10.78 18.78
CA SER A 209 1.35 9.71 18.16
C SER A 209 0.13 9.39 19.01
N GLY A 210 -1.05 9.33 18.40
CA GLY A 210 -2.31 9.15 19.12
C GLY A 210 -2.79 10.42 19.84
N LYS A 211 -3.55 10.24 20.92
CA LYS A 211 -4.09 11.33 21.74
C LYS A 211 -3.01 11.91 22.66
N CYS A 212 -3.04 13.23 22.84
CA CYS A 212 -2.28 13.93 23.86
C CYS A 212 -2.99 13.83 25.23
N ASP A 213 -2.24 13.90 26.33
CA ASP A 213 -2.84 14.04 27.66
C ASP A 213 -3.54 15.41 27.78
N PRO A 214 -4.72 15.53 28.42
CA PRO A 214 -5.40 16.81 28.54
C PRO A 214 -4.56 17.91 29.19
N ARG A 215 -3.73 17.59 30.19
CA ARG A 215 -2.87 18.59 30.86
C ARG A 215 -1.72 19.03 29.97
N GLU A 216 -1.09 18.08 29.26
CA GLU A 216 -0.07 18.39 28.24
C GLU A 216 -0.66 19.32 27.17
N LEU A 217 -1.91 19.08 26.77
CA LEU A 217 -2.58 19.84 25.72
C LEU A 217 -3.01 21.23 26.20
N GLU A 218 -3.53 21.36 27.43
CA GLU A 218 -3.87 22.63 28.06
C GLU A 218 -2.66 23.55 28.21
N ALA A 219 -1.49 23.00 28.57
CA ALA A 219 -0.23 23.75 28.65
C ALA A 219 0.19 24.37 27.30
N LEU A 220 -0.25 23.77 26.19
CA LEU A 220 -0.03 24.30 24.82
C LEU A 220 -1.18 25.22 24.36
N GLY A 221 -2.15 25.52 25.22
CA GLY A 221 -3.32 26.33 24.92
C GLY A 221 -4.54 25.55 24.41
N GLY A 222 -4.49 24.22 24.37
CA GLY A 222 -5.63 23.38 23.98
C GLY A 222 -5.83 23.22 22.46
N ILE A 223 -6.79 22.37 22.08
CA ILE A 223 -7.22 22.22 20.67
C ILE A 223 -7.73 23.57 20.14
N GLY A 224 -7.33 23.93 18.92
CA GLY A 224 -7.73 25.18 18.27
C GLY A 224 -6.74 26.33 18.48
N SER A 225 -5.81 26.22 19.43
CA SER A 225 -4.76 27.21 19.63
C SER A 225 -3.82 27.30 18.42
N ARG A 226 -3.37 28.53 18.14
CA ARG A 226 -2.61 28.87 16.93
C ARG A 226 -1.14 29.08 17.29
N VAL A 227 -0.25 28.53 16.48
CA VAL A 227 1.20 28.72 16.61
C VAL A 227 1.77 29.12 15.26
N GLY A 228 2.57 30.18 15.23
CA GLY A 228 3.32 30.60 14.05
C GLY A 228 4.62 29.81 13.94
N PHE A 229 4.93 29.34 12.74
CA PHE A 229 6.16 28.62 12.41
C PHE A 229 6.84 29.25 11.20
N GLU A 230 8.16 29.12 11.14
CA GLU A 230 8.97 29.43 9.97
C GLU A 230 9.90 28.26 9.62
N THR A 231 10.17 28.10 8.32
CA THR A 231 11.09 27.07 7.81
C THR A 231 12.54 27.42 8.14
N VAL A 232 13.32 26.43 8.56
CA VAL A 232 14.71 26.60 9.01
C VAL A 232 15.68 25.81 8.15
N SER A 233 15.36 24.55 7.85
CA SER A 233 16.21 23.72 7.01
C SER A 233 15.41 22.60 6.34
N TYR A 234 15.99 22.03 5.29
CA TYR A 234 15.43 20.94 4.51
C TYR A 234 16.43 19.79 4.43
N GLY A 235 15.97 18.55 4.49
CA GLY A 235 16.86 17.41 4.43
C GLY A 235 16.19 16.15 3.89
N SER A 236 17.00 15.15 3.58
CA SER A 236 16.51 13.89 3.03
C SER A 236 17.31 12.68 3.49
N TYR A 237 16.62 11.59 3.85
CA TYR A 237 17.28 10.35 4.25
C TYR A 237 17.19 9.32 3.13
N ASP A 238 18.34 8.87 2.61
CA ASP A 238 18.49 7.77 1.65
C ASP A 238 17.49 7.80 0.47
N ASP A 239 17.22 9.00 -0.06
CA ASP A 239 16.26 9.21 -1.16
C ASP A 239 14.86 8.61 -0.87
N CYS A 240 14.51 8.48 0.41
CA CYS A 240 13.34 7.75 0.87
C CYS A 240 12.45 8.53 1.84
N ILE A 241 12.98 9.62 2.41
CA ILE A 241 12.28 10.61 3.23
C ILE A 241 12.75 12.00 2.84
N TRP A 242 11.82 12.96 2.81
CA TRP A 242 12.11 14.38 2.69
C TRP A 242 11.32 15.16 3.74
N ALA A 243 11.99 16.05 4.45
CA ALA A 243 11.40 16.78 5.56
C ALA A 243 11.95 18.20 5.67
N VAL A 244 11.19 19.05 6.35
CA VAL A 244 11.56 20.44 6.65
C VAL A 244 11.54 20.64 8.15
N ARG A 245 12.65 21.13 8.71
CA ARG A 245 12.70 21.64 10.08
C ARG A 245 12.06 23.02 10.10
N VAL A 246 11.27 23.25 11.14
CA VAL A 246 10.61 24.52 11.39
C VAL A 246 10.91 24.96 12.81
N ARG A 247 10.72 26.24 13.09
CA ARG A 247 10.78 26.77 14.46
C ARG A 247 9.64 27.73 14.71
N PRO A 248 9.20 27.92 15.97
CA PRO A 248 8.23 28.94 16.30
C PRO A 248 8.72 30.32 15.88
N THR A 249 7.81 31.16 15.36
CA THR A 249 8.15 32.55 15.02
C THR A 249 8.25 33.45 16.25
N SER A 250 7.65 33.04 17.37
CA SER A 250 7.76 33.75 18.65
C SER A 250 8.74 33.00 19.56
N PRO A 251 9.77 33.66 20.11
CA PRO A 251 10.74 33.02 20.99
C PRO A 251 10.12 32.53 22.31
N ASP A 252 9.03 33.16 22.77
CA ASP A 252 8.33 32.80 24.00
C ASP A 252 7.22 31.74 23.80
N ALA A 253 7.09 31.19 22.58
CA ALA A 253 6.08 30.19 22.30
C ALA A 253 6.39 28.87 23.01
N ILE A 254 5.50 28.47 23.93
CA ILE A 254 5.54 27.15 24.54
C ILE A 254 5.10 26.12 23.50
N ILE A 255 6.02 25.26 23.08
CA ILE A 255 5.75 24.18 22.13
C ILE A 255 6.20 22.83 22.65
N SER A 256 5.58 21.77 22.15
CA SER A 256 6.00 20.39 22.36
C SER A 256 5.94 19.64 21.04
N THR A 257 6.96 18.84 20.72
CA THR A 257 7.04 18.10 19.47
C THR A 257 7.47 16.66 19.69
N ALA A 258 7.03 15.77 18.79
CA ALA A 258 7.39 14.36 18.84
C ALA A 258 8.87 14.11 18.51
N ASP A 259 9.44 15.00 17.69
CA ASP A 259 10.85 15.01 17.29
C ASP A 259 11.60 16.09 18.08
N GLU A 260 12.91 15.89 18.30
CA GLU A 260 13.76 16.84 19.05
C GLU A 260 13.76 18.24 18.46
N THR A 261 13.72 18.33 17.12
CA THR A 261 13.50 19.58 16.38
C THR A 261 12.14 19.52 15.70
N PRO A 262 11.29 20.57 15.82
CA PRO A 262 10.00 20.59 15.14
C PRO A 262 10.15 20.35 13.64
N THR A 263 9.56 19.26 13.14
CA THR A 263 9.79 18.80 11.78
C THR A 263 8.48 18.48 11.07
N VAL A 264 8.36 18.94 9.82
CA VAL A 264 7.29 18.57 8.91
C VAL A 264 7.81 17.49 7.96
N LEU A 265 7.27 16.28 8.06
CA LEU A 265 7.49 15.24 7.06
C LEU A 265 6.73 15.62 5.78
N LEU A 266 7.43 15.85 4.68
CA LEU A 266 6.83 16.27 3.40
C LEU A 266 6.52 15.08 2.51
N SER A 267 7.42 14.11 2.44
CA SER A 267 7.21 12.92 1.63
C SER A 267 8.04 11.75 2.12
N LYS A 268 7.59 10.53 1.85
CA LYS A 268 8.37 9.31 2.09
C LYS A 268 7.95 8.17 1.19
N ARG A 269 8.81 7.17 1.04
CA ARG A 269 8.44 5.90 0.41
C ARG A 269 7.48 5.12 1.31
N ALA A 270 6.44 4.52 0.73
CA ALA A 270 5.31 3.92 1.47
C ALA A 270 5.69 2.90 2.57
N TYR A 271 6.84 2.23 2.44
CA TYR A 271 7.31 1.21 3.39
C TYR A 271 8.23 1.75 4.49
N VAL A 272 8.60 3.02 4.43
CA VAL A 272 9.54 3.62 5.37
C VAL A 272 8.77 4.13 6.60
N PRO A 273 9.16 3.77 7.83
CA PRO A 273 8.54 4.30 9.04
C PRO A 273 8.82 5.80 9.24
N ASP A 274 7.85 6.53 9.81
CA ASP A 274 7.96 7.99 10.02
C ASP A 274 9.17 8.38 10.90
N TYR A 275 9.51 7.55 11.89
CA TYR A 275 10.60 7.84 12.84
C TYR A 275 12.00 7.91 12.19
N TYR A 276 12.15 7.48 10.94
CA TYR A 276 13.39 7.65 10.18
C TYR A 276 13.69 9.11 9.85
N VAL A 277 12.74 10.04 10.03
CA VAL A 277 12.99 11.47 9.93
C VAL A 277 14.13 11.94 10.86
N ASN A 278 14.26 11.30 12.02
CA ASN A 278 15.32 11.59 13.00
C ASN A 278 16.70 11.07 12.58
N ARG A 279 16.81 10.39 11.43
CA ARG A 279 18.08 9.91 10.86
C ARG A 279 18.61 10.81 9.75
N ILE A 280 17.90 11.87 9.39
CA ILE A 280 18.37 12.85 8.42
C ILE A 280 19.56 13.60 9.03
N ASP A 281 20.70 13.61 8.35
CA ASP A 281 21.94 14.29 8.73
C ASP A 281 22.33 15.41 7.75
N ASN A 282 21.93 15.29 6.48
CA ASN A 282 22.18 16.24 5.39
C ASN A 282 21.22 17.44 5.36
N TRP A 283 21.11 18.18 6.45
CA TRP A 283 20.26 19.38 6.50
C TRP A 283 20.88 20.56 5.74
N GLU A 284 20.12 21.12 4.81
CA GLU A 284 20.41 22.37 4.11
C GLU A 284 19.65 23.53 4.77
N ASP A 285 20.37 24.55 5.19
CA ASP A 285 19.76 25.73 5.81
C ASP A 285 18.91 26.54 4.83
N VAL A 286 17.84 27.12 5.36
CA VAL A 286 16.88 27.98 4.65
C VAL A 286 16.85 29.33 5.38
N SER A 287 17.58 30.31 4.85
CA SER A 287 17.61 31.68 5.37
C SER A 287 16.37 32.47 4.95
N PRO A 288 16.04 33.60 5.62
CA PRO A 288 14.93 34.47 5.21
C PRO A 288 14.98 34.97 3.75
N ASP A 289 16.19 35.10 3.19
CA ASP A 289 16.40 35.51 1.80
C ASP A 289 16.28 34.35 0.80
N ASP A 290 16.13 33.11 1.28
CA ASP A 290 15.97 31.92 0.43
C ASP A 290 14.52 31.86 -0.12
N PRO A 291 14.31 31.62 -1.43
CA PRO A 291 12.96 31.48 -2.00
C PRO A 291 12.12 30.35 -1.37
N ARG A 292 12.76 29.39 -0.71
CA ARG A 292 12.13 28.30 0.04
C ARG A 292 11.64 28.73 1.42
N TYR A 293 12.02 29.91 1.90
CA TYR A 293 11.59 30.44 3.17
C TYR A 293 10.07 30.67 3.20
N LEU A 294 9.42 30.20 4.26
CA LEU A 294 7.99 30.33 4.46
C LEU A 294 7.66 30.52 5.94
N LYS A 295 6.86 31.54 6.25
CA LYS A 295 6.14 31.68 7.53
C LYS A 295 4.70 31.21 7.37
N PHE A 296 4.20 30.46 8.35
CA PHE A 296 2.82 29.98 8.32
C PHE A 296 2.25 29.84 9.74
N THR A 297 0.92 29.76 9.84
CA THR A 297 0.24 29.46 11.10
C THR A 297 -0.29 28.03 11.06
N ALA A 298 -0.04 27.29 12.13
CA ALA A 298 -0.59 25.97 12.36
C ALA A 298 -1.54 25.98 13.55
N ILE A 299 -2.48 25.03 13.59
CA ILE A 299 -3.52 24.95 14.63
C ILE A 299 -3.41 23.63 15.37
N ILE A 300 -3.36 23.65 16.69
CA ILE A 300 -3.33 22.43 17.49
C ILE A 300 -4.62 21.64 17.22
N GLY A 301 -4.45 20.39 16.79
CA GLY A 301 -5.56 19.53 16.39
C GLY A 301 -5.21 18.05 16.39
N GLU A 302 -6.22 17.25 16.08
CA GLU A 302 -6.12 15.79 16.01
C GLU A 302 -6.39 15.29 14.60
N GLN A 303 -5.46 14.49 14.07
CA GLN A 303 -5.69 13.70 12.87
C GLN A 303 -6.42 12.42 13.25
N LEU A 304 -7.45 12.11 12.48
CA LEU A 304 -8.37 11.01 12.77
C LEU A 304 -8.21 9.90 11.73
N ARG A 305 -8.30 8.65 12.19
CA ARG A 305 -8.35 7.45 11.36
C ARG A 305 -9.60 6.65 11.71
N LEU A 306 -10.24 6.10 10.68
CA LEU A 306 -11.31 5.13 10.84
C LEU A 306 -10.71 3.73 10.97
N GLN A 307 -11.17 2.96 11.95
CA GLN A 307 -10.73 1.60 12.22
C GLN A 307 -11.93 0.69 12.44
N ILE A 308 -11.91 -0.51 11.84
CA ILE A 308 -12.92 -1.53 12.14
C ILE A 308 -12.59 -2.20 13.48
N SER A 309 -13.57 -2.29 14.38
CA SER A 309 -13.41 -3.03 15.64
C SER A 309 -13.32 -4.51 15.31
N VAL A 310 -12.14 -5.10 15.45
CA VAL A 310 -11.97 -6.55 15.40
C VAL A 310 -12.02 -7.04 16.83
N THR A 311 -13.08 -7.78 17.18
CA THR A 311 -13.09 -8.53 18.42
C THR A 311 -12.12 -9.68 18.26
N ARG A 312 -11.03 -9.69 19.04
CA ARG A 312 -10.22 -10.89 19.18
C ARG A 312 -11.05 -11.90 19.96
N ILE A 313 -11.67 -12.84 19.26
CA ILE A 313 -12.15 -14.07 19.88
C ILE A 313 -10.87 -14.83 20.25
N TYR A 314 -10.45 -14.73 21.51
CA TYR A 314 -9.50 -15.70 22.05
C TYR A 314 -10.30 -16.99 22.20
N PRO A 315 -9.96 -18.08 21.50
CA PRO A 315 -10.52 -19.37 21.84
C PRO A 315 -10.19 -19.65 23.32
N SER A 316 -11.19 -20.09 24.08
CA SER A 316 -11.03 -20.52 25.46
C SER A 316 -9.88 -21.52 25.57
N GLU A 317 -9.19 -21.45 26.71
CA GLU A 317 -7.99 -22.19 27.10
C GLU A 317 -8.05 -23.68 26.75
N THR A 318 -7.62 -24.04 25.54
CA THR A 318 -6.99 -25.33 25.23
C THR A 318 -5.94 -25.07 24.15
N MET A 319 -4.71 -25.01 24.65
CA MET A 319 -3.42 -24.89 23.98
C MET A 319 -3.39 -25.08 22.45
N VAL A 320 -3.25 -23.98 21.70
CA VAL A 320 -2.19 -23.83 20.69
C VAL A 320 -1.69 -22.38 20.74
N ASP A 321 -0.41 -22.22 21.07
CA ASP A 321 0.29 -20.94 21.12
C ASP A 321 0.15 -20.17 19.79
N THR A 322 -0.75 -19.18 19.77
CA THR A 322 -1.05 -18.36 18.60
C THR A 322 0.05 -17.36 18.26
N LYS A 323 1.11 -17.22 19.09
CA LYS A 323 2.32 -16.50 18.69
C LYS A 323 3.10 -17.24 17.60
N ASN A 324 2.96 -18.57 17.49
CA ASN A 324 3.62 -19.35 16.44
C ASN A 324 2.88 -19.33 15.10
N ILE A 325 1.57 -19.05 15.06
CA ILE A 325 0.82 -19.03 13.80
C ILE A 325 1.20 -17.81 12.93
N TYR A 326 1.54 -16.68 13.57
CA TYR A 326 1.99 -15.48 12.85
C TYR A 326 3.49 -15.46 12.55
N ARG A 327 4.33 -16.20 13.30
CA ARG A 327 5.74 -16.42 12.92
C ARG A 327 5.91 -17.50 11.85
N ALA A 328 5.04 -18.51 11.80
CA ALA A 328 5.03 -19.54 10.76
C ALA A 328 4.67 -19.00 9.36
N ALA A 329 4.00 -17.83 9.28
CA ALA A 329 3.72 -17.17 8.00
C ALA A 329 4.92 -16.37 7.44
N GLN A 330 6.01 -16.20 8.20
CA GLN A 330 7.24 -15.50 7.79
C GLN A 330 8.47 -16.41 7.71
N ALA A 331 8.38 -17.68 8.11
CA ALA A 331 9.50 -18.61 8.11
C ALA A 331 9.17 -19.91 7.36
N ILE A 332 8.85 -19.80 6.06
CA ILE A 332 8.89 -20.95 5.13
C ILE A 332 9.71 -20.50 3.90
N LEU A 333 11.02 -20.43 4.11
CA LEU A 333 12.02 -20.59 3.06
C LEU A 333 12.77 -21.88 3.41
N PRO A 334 12.89 -22.86 2.50
CA PRO A 334 13.64 -24.07 2.78
C PRO A 334 15.13 -23.72 2.88
N ARG A 335 15.73 -23.90 4.06
CA ARG A 335 17.17 -24.17 4.14
C ARG A 335 17.37 -25.60 3.64
N SER A 336 18.19 -25.72 2.61
CA SER A 336 18.73 -26.96 2.09
C SER A 336 19.34 -27.79 3.21
N VAL A 337 19.02 -29.07 3.21
CA VAL A 337 19.80 -30.13 3.85
C VAL A 337 20.91 -30.47 2.86
N GLU A 338 22.15 -30.19 3.21
CA GLU A 338 23.29 -30.95 2.71
C GLU A 338 23.98 -31.62 3.91
N LYS A 339 24.52 -32.79 3.60
CA LYS A 339 25.17 -33.76 4.47
C LYS A 339 26.38 -33.18 5.22
#